data_AF-A0A5C8LQG0-F1
#
_entry.id   AF-A0A5C8LQG0-F1
#
_cell.length_a   1.000
_cell.length_b   1.000
_cell.length_c   1.000
_cell.angle_alpha   90.00
_cell.angle_beta   90.00
_cell.angle_gamma   90.00
#
_symmetry.space_group_name_H-M   'P 1'
#
loop_
_entity.id
_entity.type
_entity.pdbx_description
1 polymer ?
#
loop_
_entity_poly.entity_id
_entity_poly.type
_entity_poly.pdbx_seq_one_letter_code
_entity_poly.pdbx_strand_id
1 'polypeptide(L)'
;MISNKKTFILSLLLICFSFLNGFSQSKERKQLEQRRLALREEIKEINSLLIDNKKKKQSVLVQVEDLDKRINATQNLIKVTNQEANLLTREINENLNKITKLRKDLEALKEDYAKMIRKSYKSKSNQSRIMFLFSSENFLQAYKRLQYMKQYANYRKQQGDEIKAQTKLLQQLNKDLIEQRKAKETLLAENRVTQKKLQEDKKQQQILIASIQEKQGTFENQLKERQKEVSRIDDQIEKLIREAIAAENKKKGSTSSKTFALTPEAKALAADFTSNKGKLPWPVKSGVISMRFGVHPHKTVPSVKVKSSGVRIETNASEPIKAIFKGEVMKIQAIKGANKAVMVRHGNYISVYNNLESVQVQTGDPITTGQILGLVGNATSTGRPTLNLSLFKDTTSLDPALWIYKM
;
A
#
# COMPACT_ATOMS: atom_id res chain seq x y z
N MET A 1 8.16 -2.73 -58.02
CA MET A 1 9.06 -2.44 -56.87
C MET A 1 8.39 -1.64 -55.73
N ILE A 2 7.07 -1.37 -55.77
CA ILE A 2 6.36 -0.50 -54.80
C ILE A 2 5.50 -1.30 -53.79
N SER A 3 5.18 -2.58 -54.07
CA SER A 3 4.27 -3.38 -53.23
C SER A 3 4.89 -3.89 -51.90
N ASN A 4 6.22 -4.05 -51.82
CA ASN A 4 6.88 -4.61 -50.62
C ASN A 4 7.18 -3.57 -49.53
N LYS A 5 7.02 -2.26 -49.81
CA LYS A 5 7.21 -1.21 -48.79
C LYS A 5 5.99 -1.05 -47.87
N LYS A 6 4.77 -1.31 -48.38
CA LYS A 6 3.53 -1.20 -47.57
C LYS A 6 3.38 -2.34 -46.56
N THR A 7 3.80 -3.56 -46.90
CA THR A 7 3.81 -4.71 -45.98
C THR A 7 4.85 -4.56 -44.86
N PHE A 8 6.01 -3.96 -45.16
CA PHE A 8 7.06 -3.68 -44.18
C PHE A 8 6.64 -2.60 -43.16
N ILE A 9 5.94 -1.55 -43.61
CA ILE A 9 5.42 -0.49 -42.73
C ILE A 9 4.27 -1.01 -41.85
N LEU A 10 3.40 -1.88 -42.38
CA LEU A 10 2.34 -2.51 -41.57
C LEU A 10 2.91 -3.46 -40.49
N SER A 11 3.98 -4.21 -40.79
CA SER A 11 4.67 -5.05 -39.79
C SER A 11 5.38 -4.23 -38.71
N LEU A 12 5.92 -3.06 -39.06
CA LEU A 12 6.59 -2.18 -38.09
C LEU A 12 5.58 -1.53 -37.12
N LEU A 13 4.39 -1.18 -37.60
CA LEU A 13 3.31 -0.60 -36.78
C LEU A 13 2.73 -1.62 -35.78
N LEU A 14 2.66 -2.91 -36.15
CA LEU A 14 2.12 -3.98 -35.30
C LEU A 14 3.13 -4.42 -34.21
N ILE A 15 4.42 -4.32 -34.49
CA ILE A 15 5.49 -4.52 -33.49
C ILE A 15 5.43 -3.41 -32.42
N CYS A 16 5.15 -2.16 -32.79
CA CYS A 16 5.04 -1.05 -31.84
C CYS A 16 3.85 -1.20 -30.85
N PHE A 17 2.74 -1.80 -31.26
CA PHE A 17 1.57 -2.00 -30.38
C PHE A 17 1.77 -3.16 -29.37
N SER A 18 2.70 -4.09 -29.64
CA SER A 18 3.00 -5.21 -28.75
C SER A 18 3.95 -4.82 -27.60
N PHE A 19 4.71 -3.73 -27.74
CA PHE A 19 5.62 -3.24 -26.70
C PHE A 19 4.93 -2.46 -25.57
N LEU A 20 3.77 -1.84 -25.83
CA LEU A 20 3.03 -1.06 -24.82
C LEU A 20 2.41 -1.94 -23.72
N ASN A 21 2.03 -3.19 -24.03
CA ASN A 21 1.40 -4.09 -23.06
C ASN A 21 2.37 -4.63 -22.00
N GLY A 22 3.63 -4.93 -22.38
CA GLY A 22 4.63 -5.49 -21.45
C GLY A 22 5.05 -4.52 -20.33
N PHE A 23 5.00 -3.21 -20.60
CA PHE A 23 5.36 -2.19 -19.60
C PHE A 23 4.26 -2.02 -18.53
N SER A 24 2.99 -2.13 -18.93
CA SER A 24 1.83 -2.02 -18.03
C SER A 24 1.77 -3.16 -17.00
N GLN A 25 2.00 -4.40 -17.44
CA GLN A 25 1.92 -5.59 -16.59
C GLN A 25 3.01 -5.61 -15.50
N SER A 26 4.22 -5.16 -15.84
CA SER A 26 5.32 -5.04 -14.88
C SER A 26 5.06 -3.99 -13.78
N LYS A 27 4.30 -2.93 -14.10
CA LYS A 27 3.93 -1.88 -13.14
C LYS A 27 2.86 -2.37 -12.17
N GLU A 28 1.85 -3.09 -12.66
CA GLU A 28 0.81 -3.71 -11.83
C GLU A 28 1.41 -4.72 -10.84
N ARG A 29 2.35 -5.56 -11.30
CA ARG A 29 3.06 -6.51 -10.44
C ARG A 29 3.81 -5.82 -9.30
N LYS A 30 4.58 -4.77 -9.60
CA LYS A 30 5.32 -4.00 -8.58
C LYS A 30 4.38 -3.35 -7.55
N GLN A 31 3.21 -2.87 -7.97
CA GLN A 31 2.22 -2.30 -7.05
C GLN A 31 1.65 -3.37 -6.09
N LEU A 32 1.32 -4.56 -6.61
CA LEU A 32 0.84 -5.68 -5.79
C LEU A 32 1.92 -6.14 -4.81
N GLU A 33 3.18 -6.21 -5.25
CA GLU A 33 4.33 -6.54 -4.40
C GLU A 33 4.52 -5.54 -3.25
N GLN A 34 4.49 -4.23 -3.56
CA GLN A 34 4.56 -3.17 -2.54
C GLN A 34 3.40 -3.26 -1.55
N ARG A 35 2.18 -3.49 -2.03
CA ARG A 35 1.00 -3.65 -1.18
C ARG A 35 1.11 -4.88 -0.28
N ARG A 36 1.63 -5.99 -0.81
CA ARG A 36 1.91 -7.22 -0.04
C ARG A 36 2.92 -6.97 1.07
N LEU A 37 4.01 -6.25 0.78
CA LEU A 37 5.02 -5.87 1.77
C LEU A 37 4.46 -4.95 2.86
N ALA A 38 3.67 -3.94 2.47
CA ALA A 38 3.00 -3.07 3.43
C ALA A 38 2.05 -3.85 4.36
N LEU A 39 1.24 -4.76 3.80
CA LEU A 39 0.37 -5.63 4.59
C LEU A 39 1.15 -6.58 5.51
N ARG A 40 2.34 -7.04 5.11
CA ARG A 40 3.20 -7.87 5.96
C ARG A 40 3.73 -7.09 7.16
N GLU A 41 4.19 -5.86 6.94
CA GLU A 41 4.62 -4.99 8.03
C GLU A 41 3.44 -4.65 8.96
N GLU A 42 2.27 -4.33 8.40
CA GLU A 42 1.05 -4.10 9.19
C GLU A 42 0.70 -5.33 10.05
N ILE A 43 0.74 -6.54 9.48
CA ILE A 43 0.50 -7.78 10.24
C ILE A 43 1.57 -8.01 11.32
N LYS A 44 2.83 -7.64 11.06
CA LYS A 44 3.91 -7.74 12.04
C LYS A 44 3.69 -6.79 13.21
N GLU A 45 3.30 -5.54 12.94
CA GLU A 45 2.90 -4.56 13.95
C GLU A 45 1.69 -5.02 14.75
N ILE A 46 0.65 -5.53 14.08
CA ILE A 46 -0.50 -6.13 14.76
C ILE A 46 -0.02 -7.25 15.68
N ASN A 47 0.82 -8.18 15.21
CA ASN A 47 1.31 -9.29 16.02
C ASN A 47 2.13 -8.84 17.24
N SER A 48 2.97 -7.79 17.12
CA SER A 48 3.68 -7.25 18.29
C SER A 48 2.70 -6.67 19.32
N LEU A 49 1.71 -5.90 18.85
CA LEU A 49 0.66 -5.35 19.72
C LEU A 49 -0.14 -6.47 20.40
N LEU A 50 -0.45 -7.56 19.70
CA LEU A 50 -1.14 -8.73 20.25
C LEU A 50 -0.36 -9.41 21.38
N ILE A 51 0.95 -9.57 21.21
CA ILE A 51 1.81 -10.22 22.22
C ILE A 51 1.85 -9.39 23.50
N ASP A 52 1.98 -8.07 23.36
CA ASP A 52 2.01 -7.15 24.50
C ASP A 52 0.65 -7.09 25.21
N ASN A 53 -0.45 -7.09 24.44
CA ASN A 53 -1.81 -7.16 24.96
C ASN A 53 -2.07 -8.46 25.74
N LYS A 54 -1.56 -9.60 25.24
CA LYS A 54 -1.67 -10.90 25.92
C LYS A 54 -0.93 -10.92 27.27
N LYS A 55 0.27 -10.32 27.35
CA LYS A 55 1.03 -10.19 28.61
C LYS A 55 0.28 -9.37 29.66
N LYS A 56 -0.48 -8.36 29.24
CA LYS A 56 -1.28 -7.48 30.12
C LYS A 56 -2.60 -8.11 30.60
N LYS A 57 -2.85 -9.41 30.35
CA LYS A 57 -4.07 -10.15 30.75
C LYS A 57 -5.37 -9.42 30.40
N GLN A 58 -5.46 -8.88 29.18
CA GLN A 58 -6.61 -8.11 28.73
C GLN A 58 -7.90 -8.95 28.61
N SER A 59 -9.05 -8.28 28.71
CA SER A 59 -10.39 -8.89 28.63
C SER A 59 -10.60 -9.72 27.36
N VAL A 60 -11.43 -10.75 27.45
CA VAL A 60 -11.81 -11.63 26.33
C VAL A 60 -12.37 -10.83 25.13
N LEU A 61 -13.12 -9.75 25.39
CA LEU A 61 -13.61 -8.85 24.34
C LEU A 61 -12.47 -8.24 23.51
N VAL A 62 -11.42 -7.81 24.20
CA VAL A 62 -10.25 -7.20 23.57
C VAL A 62 -9.49 -8.23 22.73
N GLN A 63 -9.36 -9.46 23.23
CA GLN A 63 -8.73 -10.57 22.49
C GLN A 63 -9.48 -10.91 21.18
N VAL A 64 -10.82 -10.81 21.18
CA VAL A 64 -11.63 -11.01 19.97
C VAL A 64 -11.43 -9.89 18.95
N GLU A 65 -11.40 -8.63 19.38
CA GLU A 65 -11.11 -7.49 18.50
C GLU A 65 -9.72 -7.60 17.86
N ASP A 66 -8.75 -8.00 18.67
CA ASP A 66 -7.36 -8.20 18.31
C ASP A 66 -7.19 -9.30 17.25
N LEU A 67 -7.88 -10.44 17.46
CA LEU A 67 -7.96 -11.51 16.46
C LEU A 67 -8.67 -11.05 15.19
N ASP A 68 -9.78 -10.29 15.30
CA ASP A 68 -10.51 -9.76 14.14
C ASP A 68 -9.61 -8.86 13.27
N LYS A 69 -8.85 -7.95 13.87
CA LYS A 69 -7.89 -7.10 13.14
C LYS A 69 -6.85 -7.95 12.39
N ARG A 70 -6.26 -8.94 13.07
CA ARG A 70 -5.28 -9.85 12.45
C ARG A 70 -5.89 -10.68 11.32
N ILE A 71 -7.09 -11.23 11.52
CA ILE A 71 -7.83 -12.01 10.52
C ILE A 71 -8.08 -11.18 9.27
N ASN A 72 -8.59 -9.95 9.43
CA ASN A 72 -8.89 -9.06 8.31
C ASN A 72 -7.62 -8.67 7.52
N ALA A 73 -6.55 -8.29 8.22
CA ALA A 73 -5.26 -7.99 7.57
C ALA A 73 -4.70 -9.21 6.84
N THR A 74 -4.77 -10.39 7.45
CA THR A 74 -4.32 -11.67 6.86
C THR A 74 -5.16 -12.05 5.63
N GLN A 75 -6.48 -11.86 5.66
CA GLN A 75 -7.36 -12.06 4.51
C GLN A 75 -7.01 -11.12 3.34
N ASN A 76 -6.72 -9.85 3.64
CA ASN A 76 -6.25 -8.90 2.64
C ASN A 76 -4.90 -9.31 2.05
N LEU A 77 -3.96 -9.77 2.87
CA LEU A 77 -2.67 -10.29 2.41
C LEU A 77 -2.86 -11.49 1.47
N ILE A 78 -3.71 -12.46 1.82
CA ILE A 78 -4.02 -13.62 0.98
C ILE A 78 -4.65 -13.17 -0.34
N LYS A 79 -5.58 -12.21 -0.31
CA LYS A 79 -6.24 -11.66 -1.51
C LYS A 79 -5.22 -11.04 -2.46
N VAL A 80 -4.34 -10.16 -1.97
CA VAL A 80 -3.30 -9.50 -2.78
C VAL A 80 -2.29 -10.54 -3.30
N THR A 81 -1.90 -11.50 -2.47
CA THR A 81 -0.98 -12.58 -2.86
C THR A 81 -1.57 -13.44 -3.98
N ASN A 82 -2.87 -13.76 -3.92
CA ASN A 82 -3.56 -14.48 -4.99
C ASN A 82 -3.62 -13.67 -6.29
N GLN A 83 -3.88 -12.37 -6.21
CA GLN A 83 -3.87 -11.48 -7.38
C GLN A 83 -2.50 -11.46 -8.06
N GLU A 84 -1.43 -11.34 -7.27
CA GLU A 84 -0.05 -11.37 -7.77
C GLU A 84 0.31 -12.72 -8.39
N ALA A 85 -0.07 -13.83 -7.74
CA ALA A 85 0.15 -15.18 -8.29
C ALA A 85 -0.60 -15.41 -9.61
N ASN A 86 -1.81 -14.87 -9.74
CA ASN A 86 -2.59 -14.92 -10.98
C ASN A 86 -1.96 -14.07 -12.09
N LEU A 87 -1.42 -12.89 -11.75
CA LEU A 87 -0.69 -12.06 -12.70
C LEU A 87 0.60 -12.75 -13.18
N LEU A 88 1.38 -13.31 -12.27
CA LEU A 88 2.56 -14.13 -12.59
C LEU A 88 2.21 -15.33 -13.48
N THR A 89 1.06 -15.95 -13.25
CA THR A 89 0.59 -17.07 -14.09
C THR A 89 0.33 -16.61 -15.52
N ARG A 90 -0.28 -15.44 -15.72
CA ARG A 90 -0.51 -14.85 -17.04
C ARG A 90 0.83 -14.53 -17.72
N GLU A 91 1.76 -13.87 -17.03
CA GLU A 91 3.10 -13.57 -17.55
C GLU A 91 3.86 -14.84 -17.97
N ILE A 92 3.82 -15.89 -17.14
CA ILE A 92 4.45 -17.18 -17.44
C ILE A 92 3.85 -17.80 -18.69
N ASN A 93 2.53 -17.79 -18.85
CA ASN A 93 1.85 -18.38 -20.00
C ASN A 93 2.16 -17.61 -21.29
N GLU A 94 2.18 -16.28 -21.23
CA GLU A 94 2.58 -15.44 -22.36
C GLU A 94 4.05 -15.68 -22.78
N ASN A 95 4.96 -15.78 -21.79
CA ASN A 95 6.36 -16.07 -22.04
C ASN A 95 6.55 -17.48 -22.61
N LEU A 96 5.79 -18.47 -22.14
CA LEU A 96 5.78 -19.81 -22.71
C LEU A 96 5.35 -19.80 -24.18
N ASN A 97 4.28 -19.07 -24.52
CA ASN A 97 3.82 -18.95 -25.90
C ASN A 97 4.88 -18.28 -26.79
N LYS A 98 5.53 -17.22 -26.30
CA LYS A 98 6.65 -16.55 -27.00
C LYS A 98 7.84 -17.49 -27.21
N ILE A 99 8.22 -18.24 -26.18
CA ILE A 99 9.30 -19.24 -26.24
C ILE A 99 8.97 -20.33 -27.25
N THR A 100 7.76 -20.87 -27.25
CA THR A 100 7.32 -21.91 -28.19
C THR A 100 7.36 -21.39 -29.63
N LYS A 101 6.87 -20.18 -29.87
CA LYS A 101 6.92 -19.56 -31.20
C LYS A 101 8.36 -19.33 -31.67
N LEU A 102 9.20 -18.71 -30.83
CA LEU A 102 10.61 -18.46 -31.15
C LEU A 102 11.39 -19.74 -31.39
N ARG A 103 11.09 -20.82 -30.64
CA ARG A 103 11.70 -22.14 -30.88
C ARG A 103 11.36 -22.67 -32.27
N LYS A 104 10.10 -22.61 -32.67
CA LYS A 104 9.64 -23.06 -33.98
C LYS A 104 10.26 -22.23 -35.11
N ASP A 105 10.28 -20.90 -34.96
CA ASP A 105 10.87 -19.99 -35.94
C ASP A 105 12.39 -20.23 -36.09
N LEU A 106 13.09 -20.43 -34.96
CA LEU A 106 14.52 -20.73 -34.93
C LEU A 106 14.85 -22.10 -35.55
N GLU A 107 13.98 -23.10 -35.35
CA GLU A 107 14.12 -24.42 -35.95
C GLU A 107 14.02 -24.35 -37.47
N ALA A 108 12.98 -23.68 -37.99
CA ALA A 108 12.81 -23.45 -39.43
C ALA A 108 14.00 -22.68 -40.02
N LEU A 109 14.45 -21.60 -39.36
CA LEU A 109 15.58 -20.79 -39.81
C LEU A 109 16.89 -21.60 -39.85
N LYS A 110 17.12 -22.46 -38.85
CA LYS A 110 18.28 -23.36 -38.83
C LYS A 110 18.21 -24.42 -39.92
N GLU A 111 17.04 -24.97 -40.20
CA GLU A 111 16.85 -25.96 -41.26
C GLU A 111 17.13 -25.36 -42.64
N ASP A 112 16.58 -24.17 -42.92
CA ASP A 112 16.80 -23.45 -44.18
C ASP A 112 18.26 -23.03 -44.35
N TYR A 113 18.87 -22.52 -43.28
CA TYR A 113 20.29 -22.20 -43.27
C TYR A 113 21.15 -23.45 -43.54
N ALA A 114 20.83 -24.59 -42.93
CA ALA A 114 21.54 -25.84 -43.15
C ALA A 114 21.39 -26.35 -44.60
N LYS A 115 20.19 -26.27 -45.19
CA LYS A 115 19.96 -26.61 -46.61
C LYS A 115 20.80 -25.72 -47.53
N MET A 116 20.83 -24.43 -47.26
CA MET A 116 21.58 -23.44 -48.03
C MET A 116 23.10 -23.67 -47.94
N ILE A 117 23.63 -23.92 -46.75
CA ILE A 117 25.05 -24.23 -46.53
C ILE A 117 25.42 -25.55 -47.21
N ARG A 118 24.57 -26.60 -47.11
CA ARG A 118 24.79 -27.89 -47.77
C ARG A 118 24.84 -27.76 -49.29
N LYS A 119 23.90 -27.02 -49.90
CA LYS A 119 23.91 -26.72 -51.35
C LYS A 119 25.19 -25.97 -51.74
N SER A 120 25.56 -24.95 -50.98
CA SER A 120 26.80 -24.18 -51.20
C SER A 120 28.07 -25.02 -51.02
N TYR A 121 28.03 -26.06 -50.19
CA TYR A 121 29.12 -27.01 -50.00
C TYR A 121 29.19 -28.00 -51.16
N LYS A 122 28.07 -28.52 -51.66
CA LYS A 122 28.08 -29.40 -52.84
C LYS A 122 28.59 -28.68 -54.10
N SER A 123 28.39 -27.37 -54.19
CA SER A 123 28.91 -26.52 -55.27
C SER A 123 30.30 -25.91 -54.96
N LYS A 124 31.12 -26.54 -54.08
CA LYS A 124 32.32 -25.90 -53.47
C LYS A 124 33.54 -25.72 -54.35
N SER A 125 33.64 -26.37 -55.50
CA SER A 125 34.87 -26.26 -56.30
C SER A 125 35.18 -24.79 -56.53
N ASN A 126 36.33 -24.31 -56.03
CA ASN A 126 36.77 -22.93 -56.21
C ASN A 126 36.92 -22.62 -57.70
N GLN A 127 37.29 -23.65 -58.47
CA GLN A 127 37.27 -23.66 -59.92
C GLN A 127 35.88 -23.37 -60.45
N SER A 128 34.80 -23.99 -59.92
CA SER A 128 33.43 -23.73 -60.37
C SER A 128 32.94 -22.29 -60.13
N ARG A 129 33.44 -21.58 -59.11
CA ARG A 129 33.04 -20.17 -58.86
C ARG A 129 33.75 -19.20 -59.80
N ILE A 130 35.05 -19.38 -59.96
CA ILE A 130 35.87 -18.57 -60.87
C ILE A 130 35.46 -18.88 -62.32
N MET A 131 35.25 -20.16 -62.65
CA MET A 131 34.71 -20.62 -63.94
C MET A 131 33.30 -20.11 -64.20
N PHE A 132 32.43 -19.99 -63.18
CA PHE A 132 31.11 -19.38 -63.33
C PHE A 132 31.16 -17.88 -63.61
N LEU A 133 32.15 -17.17 -63.07
CA LEU A 133 32.37 -15.75 -63.39
C LEU A 133 32.96 -15.61 -64.80
N PHE A 134 33.93 -16.46 -65.18
CA PHE A 134 34.57 -16.44 -66.50
C PHE A 134 33.74 -17.05 -67.64
N SER A 135 32.74 -17.90 -67.35
CA SER A 135 31.76 -18.39 -68.34
C SER A 135 30.66 -17.36 -68.68
N SER A 136 30.97 -16.08 -68.50
CA SER A 136 30.06 -14.99 -68.85
C SER A 136 30.31 -14.55 -70.29
N GLU A 137 29.25 -14.30 -71.04
CA GLU A 137 29.29 -13.84 -72.45
C GLU A 137 29.84 -12.41 -72.58
N ASN A 138 29.71 -11.59 -71.54
CA ASN A 138 30.23 -10.21 -71.51
C ASN A 138 30.52 -9.70 -70.08
N PHE A 139 31.24 -8.58 -69.97
CA PHE A 139 31.62 -7.96 -68.70
C PHE A 139 30.42 -7.57 -67.82
N LEU A 140 29.34 -7.06 -68.42
CA LEU A 140 28.12 -6.68 -67.68
C LEU A 140 27.49 -7.90 -66.98
N GLN A 141 27.46 -9.06 -67.66
CA GLN A 141 26.96 -10.31 -67.10
C GLN A 141 27.87 -10.81 -65.96
N ALA A 142 29.20 -10.76 -66.14
CA ALA A 142 30.15 -11.13 -65.10
C ALA A 142 30.01 -10.24 -63.85
N TYR A 143 29.87 -8.92 -64.03
CA TYR A 143 29.64 -7.97 -62.94
C TYR A 143 28.34 -8.27 -62.19
N LYS A 144 27.23 -8.53 -62.90
CA LYS A 144 25.95 -8.92 -62.28
C LYS A 144 26.08 -10.23 -61.48
N ARG A 145 26.74 -11.25 -62.03
CA ARG A 145 27.01 -12.53 -61.32
C ARG A 145 27.82 -12.30 -60.03
N LEU A 146 28.83 -11.44 -60.07
CA LEU A 146 29.62 -11.05 -58.88
C LEU A 146 28.76 -10.34 -57.82
N GLN A 147 27.89 -9.40 -58.23
CA GLN A 147 26.97 -8.72 -57.31
C GLN A 147 25.99 -9.71 -56.65
N TYR A 148 25.44 -10.67 -57.40
CA TYR A 148 24.58 -11.71 -56.83
C TYR A 148 25.33 -12.61 -55.84
N MET A 149 26.58 -12.99 -56.14
CA MET A 149 27.40 -13.74 -55.19
C MET A 149 27.66 -12.97 -53.90
N LYS A 150 27.92 -11.66 -53.99
CA LYS A 150 28.07 -10.77 -52.83
C LYS A 150 26.77 -10.67 -52.03
N GLN A 151 25.64 -10.45 -52.70
CA GLN A 151 24.32 -10.39 -52.06
C GLN A 151 23.99 -11.70 -51.32
N TYR A 152 24.25 -12.85 -51.96
CA TYR A 152 24.06 -14.15 -51.34
C TYR A 152 24.97 -14.35 -50.13
N ALA A 153 26.26 -14.00 -50.22
CA ALA A 153 27.17 -14.07 -49.09
C ALA A 153 26.72 -13.19 -47.90
N ASN A 154 26.23 -11.99 -48.19
CA ASN A 154 25.68 -11.09 -47.18
C ASN A 154 24.42 -11.66 -46.53
N TYR A 155 23.49 -12.21 -47.32
CA TYR A 155 22.27 -12.85 -46.82
C TYR A 155 22.59 -14.03 -45.89
N ARG A 156 23.57 -14.88 -46.25
CA ARG A 156 24.04 -15.96 -45.37
C ARG A 156 24.56 -15.45 -44.04
N LYS A 157 25.37 -14.39 -44.06
CA LYS A 157 25.91 -13.78 -42.85
C LYS A 157 24.77 -13.26 -41.96
N GLN A 158 23.82 -12.54 -42.55
CA GLN A 158 22.64 -12.02 -41.84
C GLN A 158 21.81 -13.13 -41.20
N GLN A 159 21.53 -14.23 -41.92
CA GLN A 159 20.83 -15.38 -41.34
C GLN A 159 21.60 -16.01 -40.17
N GLY A 160 22.93 -16.15 -40.28
CA GLY A 160 23.76 -16.64 -39.18
C GLY A 160 23.72 -15.74 -37.94
N ASP A 161 23.80 -14.43 -38.14
CA ASP A 161 23.71 -13.44 -37.07
C ASP A 161 22.32 -13.44 -36.41
N GLU A 162 21.26 -13.59 -37.20
CA GLU A 162 19.88 -13.70 -36.72
C GLU A 162 19.67 -14.97 -35.87
N ILE A 163 20.14 -16.14 -36.34
CA ILE A 163 20.10 -17.40 -35.57
C ILE A 163 20.80 -17.21 -34.22
N LYS A 164 21.97 -16.56 -34.21
CA LYS A 164 22.74 -16.30 -32.98
C LYS A 164 21.98 -15.40 -32.02
N ALA A 165 21.41 -14.30 -32.53
CA ALA A 165 20.63 -13.35 -31.73
C ALA A 165 19.37 -14.00 -31.13
N GLN A 166 18.60 -14.72 -31.95
CA GLN A 166 17.39 -15.43 -31.53
C GLN A 166 17.72 -16.55 -30.52
N THR A 167 18.82 -17.28 -30.72
CA THR A 167 19.27 -18.31 -29.76
C THR A 167 19.59 -17.68 -28.40
N LYS A 168 20.30 -16.54 -28.38
CA LYS A 168 20.62 -15.82 -27.13
C LYS A 168 19.36 -15.29 -26.44
N LEU A 169 18.43 -14.71 -27.20
CA LEU A 169 17.14 -14.26 -26.67
C LEU A 169 16.35 -15.41 -26.06
N LEU A 170 16.28 -16.56 -26.75
CA LEU A 170 15.61 -17.75 -26.26
C LEU A 170 16.25 -18.27 -24.96
N GLN A 171 17.58 -18.28 -24.86
CA GLN A 171 18.28 -18.65 -23.62
C GLN A 171 17.89 -17.72 -22.46
N GLN A 172 17.88 -16.41 -22.70
CA GLN A 172 17.48 -15.43 -21.68
C GLN A 172 16.03 -15.64 -21.23
N LEU A 173 15.09 -15.78 -22.18
CA LEU A 173 13.67 -16.01 -21.86
C LEU A 173 13.45 -17.30 -21.06
N ASN A 174 14.18 -18.38 -21.36
CA ASN A 174 14.10 -19.61 -20.58
C ASN A 174 14.62 -19.42 -19.15
N LYS A 175 15.72 -18.65 -18.98
CA LYS A 175 16.26 -18.33 -17.65
C LYS A 175 15.25 -17.52 -16.83
N ASP A 176 14.72 -16.45 -17.41
CA ASP A 176 13.73 -15.58 -16.76
C ASP A 176 12.46 -16.37 -16.38
N LEU A 177 12.02 -17.28 -17.25
CA LEU A 177 10.88 -18.17 -16.99
C LEU A 177 11.11 -19.08 -15.78
N ILE A 178 12.31 -19.64 -15.63
CA ILE A 178 12.67 -20.49 -14.48
C ILE A 178 12.62 -19.67 -13.19
N GLU A 179 13.18 -18.45 -13.21
CA GLU A 179 13.14 -17.54 -12.06
C GLU A 179 11.70 -17.13 -11.70
N GLN A 180 10.86 -16.79 -12.68
CA GLN A 180 9.45 -16.47 -12.48
C GLN A 180 8.68 -17.65 -11.87
N ARG A 181 8.92 -18.88 -12.35
CA ARG A 181 8.29 -20.09 -11.78
C ARG A 181 8.69 -20.32 -10.34
N LYS A 182 10.00 -20.24 -10.04
CA LYS A 182 10.52 -20.38 -8.67
C LYS A 182 9.91 -19.34 -7.73
N ALA A 183 9.87 -18.07 -8.14
CA ALA A 183 9.26 -17.00 -7.35
C ALA A 183 7.75 -17.22 -7.11
N LYS A 184 7.03 -17.73 -8.11
CA LYS A 184 5.61 -18.08 -7.98
C LYS A 184 5.42 -19.25 -7.00
N GLU A 185 6.26 -20.29 -7.07
CA GLU A 185 6.18 -21.43 -6.16
C GLU A 185 6.43 -21.04 -4.71
N THR A 186 7.47 -20.22 -4.44
CA THR A 186 7.73 -19.70 -3.10
C THR A 186 6.55 -18.87 -2.59
N LEU A 187 5.98 -18.00 -3.44
CA LEU A 187 4.82 -17.18 -3.09
C LEU A 187 3.60 -18.03 -2.73
N LEU A 188 3.33 -19.09 -3.48
CA LEU A 188 2.23 -20.01 -3.19
C LEU A 188 2.46 -20.84 -1.92
N ALA A 189 3.70 -21.26 -1.66
CA ALA A 189 4.05 -21.96 -0.42
C ALA A 189 3.82 -21.07 0.82
N GLU A 190 4.28 -19.82 0.78
CA GLU A 190 4.04 -18.82 1.84
C GLU A 190 2.54 -18.55 2.03
N ASN A 191 1.79 -18.44 0.93
CA ASN A 191 0.34 -18.23 0.99
C ASN A 191 -0.40 -19.41 1.64
N ARG A 192 0.00 -20.65 1.35
CA ARG A 192 -0.57 -21.85 2.00
C ARG A 192 -0.35 -21.85 3.50
N VAL A 193 0.84 -21.46 3.96
CA VAL A 193 1.14 -21.31 5.40
C VAL A 193 0.26 -20.22 6.02
N THR A 194 0.12 -19.09 5.33
CA THR A 194 -0.72 -17.97 5.76
C THR A 194 -2.20 -18.36 5.87
N GLN A 195 -2.71 -19.15 4.92
CA GLN A 195 -4.07 -19.69 4.94
C GLN A 195 -4.31 -20.64 6.12
N LYS A 196 -3.36 -21.53 6.43
CA LYS A 196 -3.45 -22.40 7.61
C LYS A 196 -3.50 -21.59 8.90
N LYS A 197 -2.65 -20.55 9.02
CA LYS A 197 -2.65 -19.66 10.19
C LYS A 197 -3.98 -18.89 10.32
N LEU A 198 -4.52 -18.40 9.20
CA LEU A 198 -5.83 -17.76 9.18
C LEU A 198 -6.95 -18.70 9.68
N GLN A 199 -6.90 -19.98 9.30
CA GLN A 199 -7.89 -20.96 9.74
C GLN A 199 -7.81 -21.21 11.25
N GLU A 200 -6.60 -21.32 11.80
CA GLU A 200 -6.40 -21.43 13.24
C GLU A 200 -6.90 -20.19 13.98
N ASP A 201 -6.56 -19.00 13.49
CA ASP A 201 -7.01 -17.73 14.07
C ASP A 201 -8.54 -17.61 14.10
N LYS A 202 -9.22 -18.04 13.02
CA LYS A 202 -10.69 -18.09 12.96
C LYS A 202 -11.28 -19.07 13.96
N LYS A 203 -10.67 -20.25 14.13
CA LYS A 203 -11.12 -21.25 15.12
C LYS A 203 -10.99 -20.70 16.53
N GLN A 204 -9.87 -20.05 16.85
CA GLN A 204 -9.68 -19.39 18.15
C GLN A 204 -10.70 -18.28 18.37
N GLN A 205 -10.95 -17.45 17.35
CA GLN A 205 -11.96 -16.40 17.42
C GLN A 205 -13.36 -16.95 17.71
N GLN A 206 -13.75 -18.05 17.05
CA GLN A 206 -15.05 -18.70 17.28
C GLN A 206 -15.20 -19.20 18.72
N ILE A 207 -14.16 -19.80 19.30
CA ILE A 207 -14.16 -20.27 20.69
C ILE A 207 -14.37 -19.09 21.65
N LEU A 208 -13.65 -17.98 21.43
CA LEU A 208 -13.79 -16.80 22.28
C LEU A 208 -15.17 -16.14 22.13
N ILE A 209 -15.71 -16.06 20.92
CA ILE A 209 -17.06 -15.54 20.68
C ILE A 209 -18.11 -16.40 21.40
N ALA A 210 -17.99 -17.73 21.35
CA ALA A 210 -18.88 -18.63 22.07
C ALA A 210 -18.84 -18.36 23.59
N SER A 211 -17.65 -18.13 24.15
CA SER A 211 -17.49 -17.77 25.57
C SER A 211 -18.11 -16.40 25.93
N ILE A 212 -18.16 -15.47 24.98
CA ILE A 212 -18.81 -14.17 25.16
C ILE A 212 -20.33 -14.32 25.11
N GLN A 213 -20.84 -15.15 24.20
CA GLN A 213 -22.28 -15.44 24.08
C GLN A 213 -22.82 -16.10 25.35
N GLU A 214 -22.10 -17.08 25.91
CA GLU A 214 -22.47 -17.72 27.17
C GLU A 214 -22.60 -16.70 28.32
N LYS A 215 -21.75 -15.67 28.33
CA LYS A 215 -21.68 -14.66 29.39
C LYS A 215 -22.23 -13.29 28.95
N GLN A 216 -23.13 -13.27 27.97
CA GLN A 216 -23.55 -12.06 27.26
C GLN A 216 -23.98 -10.93 28.19
N GLY A 217 -24.84 -11.21 29.18
CA GLY A 217 -25.33 -10.18 30.11
C GLY A 217 -24.22 -9.49 30.92
N THR A 218 -23.16 -10.22 31.29
CA THR A 218 -22.02 -9.64 32.02
C THR A 218 -21.20 -8.70 31.14
N PHE A 219 -20.94 -9.10 29.90
CA PHE A 219 -20.18 -8.30 28.93
C PHE A 219 -20.97 -7.08 28.45
N GLU A 220 -22.29 -7.21 28.26
CA GLU A 220 -23.16 -6.06 27.97
C GLU A 220 -23.11 -5.00 29.07
N ASN A 221 -23.16 -5.42 30.34
CA ASN A 221 -23.05 -4.49 31.47
C ASN A 221 -21.65 -3.86 31.54
N GLN A 222 -20.58 -4.63 31.37
CA GLN A 222 -19.22 -4.09 31.31
C GLN A 222 -19.04 -3.07 30.18
N LEU A 223 -19.61 -3.33 29.00
CA LEU A 223 -19.56 -2.41 27.86
C LEU A 223 -20.37 -1.13 28.12
N LYS A 224 -21.56 -1.24 28.72
CA LYS A 224 -22.37 -0.07 29.12
C LYS A 224 -21.62 0.81 30.11
N GLU A 225 -20.97 0.23 31.12
CA GLU A 225 -20.18 0.99 32.09
C GLU A 225 -18.97 1.68 31.44
N ARG A 226 -18.21 0.96 30.60
CA ARG A 226 -17.11 1.58 29.82
C ARG A 226 -17.60 2.70 28.91
N GLN A 227 -18.76 2.56 28.29
CA GLN A 227 -19.33 3.60 27.43
C GLN A 227 -19.74 4.83 28.24
N LYS A 228 -20.28 4.66 29.45
CA LYS A 228 -20.57 5.79 30.37
C LYS A 228 -19.30 6.52 30.75
N GLU A 229 -18.22 5.80 31.05
CA GLU A 229 -16.92 6.40 31.38
C GLU A 229 -16.36 7.22 30.19
N VAL A 230 -16.41 6.65 28.99
CA VAL A 230 -16.03 7.34 27.75
C VAL A 230 -16.88 8.60 27.54
N SER A 231 -18.20 8.51 27.67
CA SER A 231 -19.09 9.66 27.48
C SER A 231 -18.76 10.77 28.47
N ARG A 232 -18.52 10.43 29.74
CA ARG A 232 -18.13 11.40 30.77
C ARG A 232 -16.81 12.09 30.44
N ILE A 233 -15.83 11.37 29.88
CA ILE A 233 -14.56 11.94 29.42
C ILE A 233 -14.80 12.92 28.27
N ASP A 234 -15.62 12.54 27.28
CA ASP A 234 -15.96 13.39 26.14
C ASP A 234 -16.69 14.66 26.59
N ASP A 235 -17.69 14.54 27.49
CA ASP A 235 -18.42 15.67 28.05
C ASP A 235 -17.49 16.63 28.83
N GLN A 236 -16.51 16.07 29.56
CA GLN A 236 -15.49 16.85 30.25
C GLN A 236 -14.59 17.60 29.25
N ILE A 237 -14.19 16.97 28.14
CA ILE A 237 -13.42 17.62 27.07
C ILE A 237 -14.21 18.76 26.46
N GLU A 238 -15.48 18.54 26.11
CA GLU A 238 -16.35 19.58 25.54
C GLU A 238 -16.55 20.76 26.50
N LYS A 239 -16.65 20.49 27.81
CA LYS A 239 -16.67 21.54 28.84
C LYS A 239 -15.37 22.33 28.87
N LEU A 240 -14.22 21.64 28.89
CA LEU A 240 -12.90 22.26 28.90
C LEU A 240 -12.64 23.12 27.64
N ILE A 241 -13.12 22.66 26.48
CA ILE A 241 -13.07 23.43 25.22
C ILE A 241 -13.89 24.72 25.35
N ARG A 242 -15.14 24.64 25.82
CA ARG A 242 -16.00 25.82 26.02
C ARG A 242 -15.38 26.82 26.99
N GLU A 243 -14.83 26.34 28.10
CA GLU A 243 -14.11 27.19 29.06
C GLU A 243 -12.88 27.84 28.44
N ALA A 244 -12.10 27.10 27.64
CA ALA A 244 -10.91 27.63 26.98
C ALA A 244 -11.27 28.67 25.90
N ILE A 245 -12.34 28.46 25.12
CA ILE A 245 -12.87 29.44 24.17
C ILE A 245 -13.32 30.71 24.91
N ALA A 246 -14.09 30.57 25.99
CA ALA A 246 -14.58 31.70 26.77
C ALA A 246 -13.44 32.51 27.41
N ALA A 247 -12.43 31.84 27.98
CA ALA A 247 -11.26 32.49 28.54
C ALA A 247 -10.48 33.28 27.48
N GLU A 248 -10.32 32.71 26.29
CA GLU A 248 -9.63 33.35 25.19
C GLU A 248 -10.41 34.52 24.60
N ASN A 249 -11.73 34.38 24.45
CA ASN A 249 -12.60 35.47 24.01
C ASN A 249 -12.63 36.61 25.04
N LYS A 250 -12.59 36.30 26.34
CA LYS A 250 -12.52 37.30 27.40
C LYS A 250 -11.23 38.13 27.32
N LYS A 251 -10.08 37.50 27.03
CA LYS A 251 -8.82 38.22 26.76
C LYS A 251 -8.93 39.19 25.57
N LYS A 252 -9.86 38.90 24.64
CA LYS A 252 -10.14 39.70 23.44
C LYS A 252 -11.40 40.58 23.56
N GLY A 253 -11.97 40.73 24.76
CA GLY A 253 -13.15 41.56 25.01
C GLY A 253 -14.48 41.03 24.45
N SER A 254 -14.57 39.76 24.05
CA SER A 254 -15.79 39.11 23.56
C SER A 254 -16.44 38.23 24.63
N THR A 255 -17.78 38.22 24.67
CA THR A 255 -18.59 37.44 25.62
C THR A 255 -19.06 36.08 25.08
N SER A 256 -18.77 35.76 23.81
CA SER A 256 -19.16 34.46 23.25
C SER A 256 -18.39 33.32 23.91
N SER A 257 -19.10 32.25 24.28
CA SER A 257 -18.50 31.00 24.79
C SER A 257 -18.54 29.86 23.79
N LYS A 258 -19.17 30.07 22.63
CA LYS A 258 -19.42 29.03 21.61
C LYS A 258 -18.61 29.19 20.33
N THR A 259 -18.11 30.39 20.04
CA THR A 259 -17.40 30.69 18.79
C THR A 259 -16.18 31.54 19.08
N PHE A 260 -15.07 31.30 18.39
CA PHE A 260 -13.87 32.11 18.58
C PHE A 260 -14.02 33.53 18.02
N ALA A 261 -13.58 34.52 18.80
CA ALA A 261 -13.29 35.86 18.30
C ALA A 261 -11.91 35.84 17.59
N LEU A 262 -11.95 35.76 16.26
CA LEU A 262 -10.74 35.58 15.44
C LEU A 262 -10.09 36.92 15.09
N THR A 263 -8.79 37.01 15.34
CA THR A 263 -7.91 38.03 14.76
C THR A 263 -7.67 37.76 13.27
N PRO A 264 -7.20 38.73 12.47
CA PRO A 264 -6.85 38.50 11.06
C PRO A 264 -5.86 37.34 10.88
N GLU A 265 -4.85 37.26 11.75
CA GLU A 265 -3.87 36.17 11.79
C GLU A 265 -4.52 34.81 12.07
N ALA A 266 -5.43 34.74 13.05
CA ALA A 266 -6.16 33.52 13.38
C ALA A 266 -7.11 33.08 12.25
N LYS A 267 -7.68 34.03 11.48
CA LYS A 267 -8.45 33.73 10.27
C LYS A 267 -7.57 33.16 9.16
N ALA A 268 -6.38 33.71 8.96
CA ALA A 268 -5.42 33.19 7.99
C ALA A 268 -4.97 31.76 8.36
N LEU A 269 -4.69 31.51 9.64
CA LEU A 269 -4.33 30.18 10.13
C LEU A 269 -5.47 29.16 9.96
N ALA A 270 -6.72 29.55 10.21
CA ALA A 270 -7.89 28.71 9.98
C ALA A 270 -8.10 28.37 8.49
N ALA A 271 -7.86 29.34 7.60
CA ALA A 271 -7.94 29.12 6.15
C ALA A 271 -6.85 28.14 5.69
N ASP A 272 -5.63 28.30 6.20
CA ASP A 272 -4.50 27.40 5.94
C ASP A 272 -4.80 25.97 6.44
N PHE A 273 -5.32 25.84 7.67
CA PHE A 273 -5.77 24.55 8.20
C PHE A 273 -6.82 23.88 7.30
N THR A 274 -7.82 24.65 6.84
CA THR A 274 -8.89 24.16 5.96
C THR A 274 -8.36 23.73 4.59
N SER A 275 -7.38 24.44 4.03
CA SER A 275 -6.76 24.10 2.73
C SER A 275 -5.98 22.77 2.76
N ASN A 276 -5.53 22.37 3.96
CA ASN A 276 -4.83 21.11 4.20
C ASN A 276 -5.76 19.96 4.60
N LYS A 277 -7.08 20.13 4.45
CA LYS A 277 -8.05 19.06 4.66
C LYS A 277 -7.73 17.86 3.76
N GLY A 278 -7.63 16.68 4.37
CA GLY A 278 -7.26 15.41 3.72
C GLY A 278 -5.76 15.22 3.53
N LYS A 279 -4.92 16.18 3.93
CA LYS A 279 -3.46 16.16 3.77
C LYS A 279 -2.71 16.25 5.10
N LEU A 280 -3.41 16.32 6.23
CA LEU A 280 -2.76 16.41 7.52
C LEU A 280 -1.95 15.14 7.82
N PRO A 281 -0.75 15.27 8.42
CA PRO A 281 0.10 14.14 8.77
C PRO A 281 -0.52 13.23 9.83
N TRP A 282 -0.08 11.99 9.83
CA TRP A 282 -0.42 11.00 10.87
C TRP A 282 0.21 11.41 12.22
N PRO A 283 -0.55 11.37 13.34
CA PRO A 283 -0.07 11.87 14.64
C PRO A 283 0.91 10.94 15.36
N VAL A 284 1.12 9.71 14.89
CA VAL A 284 2.06 8.73 15.48
C VAL A 284 2.95 8.16 14.38
N LYS A 285 4.08 7.51 14.70
CA LYS A 285 4.92 6.88 13.66
C LYS A 285 4.29 5.60 13.13
N SER A 286 3.73 4.78 14.03
CA SER A 286 3.11 3.50 13.76
C SER A 286 1.84 3.39 14.60
N GLY A 287 0.72 2.96 14.01
CA GLY A 287 -0.52 2.80 14.75
C GLY A 287 -1.69 2.40 13.87
N VAL A 288 -2.63 1.66 14.47
CA VAL A 288 -3.82 1.11 13.81
C VAL A 288 -5.06 1.77 14.39
N ILE A 289 -6.01 2.13 13.54
CA ILE A 289 -7.30 2.68 14.00
C ILE A 289 -8.08 1.58 14.72
N SER A 290 -8.40 1.83 15.99
CA SER A 290 -9.23 0.92 16.78
C SER A 290 -10.69 1.34 16.85
N MET A 291 -10.98 2.63 16.77
CA MET A 291 -12.34 3.17 16.77
C MET A 291 -12.42 4.39 15.86
N ARG A 292 -13.46 4.43 15.02
CA ARG A 292 -13.76 5.57 14.13
C ARG A 292 -14.74 6.54 14.79
N PHE A 293 -14.79 7.76 14.29
CA PHE A 293 -15.74 8.78 14.71
C PHE A 293 -17.19 8.32 14.47
N GLY A 294 -18.12 8.75 15.34
CA GLY A 294 -19.56 8.51 15.20
C GLY A 294 -20.11 7.44 16.15
N VAL A 295 -21.32 6.97 15.84
CA VAL A 295 -22.02 5.94 16.63
C VAL A 295 -22.05 4.65 15.85
N HIS A 296 -21.44 3.60 16.42
CA HIS A 296 -21.32 2.29 15.79
C HIS A 296 -21.80 1.21 16.75
N PRO A 297 -22.47 0.15 16.27
CA PRO A 297 -22.71 -1.03 17.10
C PRO A 297 -21.36 -1.67 17.48
N HIS A 298 -21.23 -2.14 18.71
CA HIS A 298 -20.05 -2.87 19.14
C HIS A 298 -19.92 -4.17 18.33
N LYS A 299 -18.76 -4.41 17.71
CA LYS A 299 -18.55 -5.52 16.77
C LYS A 299 -18.97 -6.89 17.32
N THR A 300 -18.63 -7.17 18.57
CA THR A 300 -18.89 -8.48 19.22
C THR A 300 -20.20 -8.51 19.98
N VAL A 301 -20.79 -7.34 20.29
CA VAL A 301 -22.00 -7.22 21.12
C VAL A 301 -22.91 -6.17 20.48
N PRO A 302 -23.58 -6.50 19.35
CA PRO A 302 -24.29 -5.52 18.54
C PRO A 302 -25.42 -4.77 19.27
N SER A 303 -25.91 -5.32 20.39
CA SER A 303 -26.91 -4.70 21.28
C SER A 303 -26.40 -3.41 21.93
N VAL A 304 -25.09 -3.20 22.04
CA VAL A 304 -24.49 -1.99 22.63
C VAL A 304 -23.98 -1.05 21.54
N LYS A 305 -24.47 0.20 21.55
CA LYS A 305 -23.97 1.27 20.67
C LYS A 305 -22.81 1.99 21.34
N VAL A 306 -21.69 2.09 20.62
CA VAL A 306 -20.48 2.81 21.03
C VAL A 306 -20.46 4.15 20.31
N LYS A 307 -20.47 5.25 21.07
CA LYS A 307 -20.26 6.61 20.56
C LYS A 307 -18.79 6.99 20.72
N SER A 308 -18.18 7.52 19.67
CA SER A 308 -16.83 8.08 19.67
C SER A 308 -16.85 9.50 19.09
N SER A 309 -16.43 10.47 19.89
CA SER A 309 -16.35 11.90 19.48
C SER A 309 -15.06 12.25 18.72
N GLY A 310 -14.23 11.24 18.44
CA GLY A 310 -12.99 11.32 17.68
C GLY A 310 -12.57 9.95 17.14
N VAL A 311 -11.29 9.82 16.80
CA VAL A 311 -10.66 8.57 16.34
C VAL A 311 -9.68 8.08 17.38
N ARG A 312 -9.73 6.78 17.65
CA ARG A 312 -8.77 6.12 18.54
C ARG A 312 -7.74 5.38 17.72
N ILE A 313 -6.48 5.70 17.98
CA ILE A 313 -5.32 5.13 17.31
C ILE A 313 -4.54 4.34 18.34
N GLU A 314 -4.54 3.02 18.20
CA GLU A 314 -3.70 2.14 19.01
C GLU A 314 -2.29 2.11 18.43
N THR A 315 -1.30 2.24 19.30
CA THR A 315 0.11 2.42 18.89
C THR A 315 1.01 1.68 19.89
N ASN A 316 2.33 1.83 19.78
CA ASN A 316 3.27 1.23 20.71
C ASN A 316 3.23 1.96 22.06
N ALA A 317 3.64 1.28 23.13
CA ALA A 317 3.78 1.92 24.43
C ALA A 317 4.81 3.06 24.36
N SER A 318 4.51 4.19 25.01
CA SER A 318 5.38 5.37 25.03
C SER A 318 5.75 5.91 23.64
N GLU A 319 4.94 5.66 22.60
CA GLU A 319 5.13 6.26 21.28
C GLU A 319 4.96 7.80 21.36
N PRO A 320 5.86 8.58 20.73
CA PRO A 320 5.73 10.03 20.64
C PRO A 320 4.51 10.44 19.80
N ILE A 321 3.66 11.27 20.39
CA ILE A 321 2.50 11.88 19.73
C ILE A 321 2.92 13.21 19.11
N LYS A 322 2.61 13.38 17.83
CA LYS A 322 2.96 14.55 17.02
C LYS A 322 1.75 15.42 16.73
N ALA A 323 1.98 16.72 16.67
CA ALA A 323 1.00 17.69 16.23
C ALA A 323 0.65 17.49 14.75
N ILE A 324 -0.65 17.53 14.43
CA ILE A 324 -1.14 17.36 13.05
C ILE A 324 -1.02 18.64 12.25
N PHE A 325 -0.91 19.80 12.92
CA PHE A 325 -0.77 21.08 12.26
C PHE A 325 -0.09 22.11 13.18
N LYS A 326 0.37 23.22 12.59
CA LYS A 326 0.95 24.34 13.34
C LYS A 326 -0.13 25.12 14.09
N GLY A 327 0.15 25.59 15.30
CA GLY A 327 -0.86 26.21 16.15
C GLY A 327 -0.29 26.70 17.48
N GLU A 328 -1.15 26.83 18.48
CA GLU A 328 -0.77 27.24 19.83
C GLU A 328 -1.44 26.33 20.86
N VAL A 329 -0.74 25.93 21.91
CA VAL A 329 -1.32 25.12 22.99
C VAL A 329 -2.29 25.95 23.82
N MET A 330 -3.58 25.64 23.75
CA MET A 330 -4.63 26.35 24.50
C MET A 330 -4.66 25.97 25.97
N LYS A 331 -4.60 24.67 26.25
CA LYS A 331 -4.79 24.12 27.58
C LYS A 331 -4.23 22.71 27.64
N ILE A 332 -3.62 22.41 28.78
CA ILE A 332 -3.16 21.06 29.14
C ILE A 332 -3.89 20.69 30.42
N GLN A 333 -4.64 19.59 30.40
CA GLN A 333 -5.49 19.22 31.54
C GLN A 333 -5.44 17.72 31.79
N ALA A 334 -5.31 17.32 33.04
CA ALA A 334 -5.54 15.94 33.46
C ALA A 334 -7.05 15.67 33.53
N ILE A 335 -7.51 14.60 32.88
CA ILE A 335 -8.92 14.22 32.83
C ILE A 335 -9.15 13.01 33.74
N LYS A 336 -10.13 13.07 34.63
CA LYS A 336 -10.39 11.98 35.57
C LYS A 336 -10.91 10.75 34.79
N GLY A 337 -10.20 9.62 34.93
CA GLY A 337 -10.51 8.41 34.17
C GLY A 337 -9.87 8.37 32.78
N ALA A 338 -9.03 9.34 32.44
CA ALA A 338 -8.06 9.27 31.34
C ALA A 338 -6.70 9.80 31.84
N ASN A 339 -5.72 9.92 30.96
CA ASN A 339 -4.46 10.61 31.28
C ASN A 339 -4.58 12.12 30.98
N LYS A 340 -3.49 12.76 30.53
CA LYS A 340 -3.49 14.18 30.19
C LYS A 340 -4.07 14.38 28.78
N ALA A 341 -4.72 15.51 28.58
CA ALA A 341 -5.13 16.00 27.27
C ALA A 341 -4.43 17.32 26.95
N VAL A 342 -3.96 17.43 25.71
CA VAL A 342 -3.35 18.63 25.14
C VAL A 342 -4.29 19.15 24.05
N MET A 343 -4.70 20.41 24.17
CA MET A 343 -5.56 21.08 23.20
C MET A 343 -4.74 22.10 22.42
N VAL A 344 -4.67 21.95 21.10
CA VAL A 344 -3.93 22.86 20.21
C VAL A 344 -4.90 23.61 19.31
N ARG A 345 -4.75 24.95 19.24
CA ARG A 345 -5.55 25.86 18.43
C ARG A 345 -4.94 26.11 17.07
N HIS A 346 -5.78 26.05 16.04
CA HIS A 346 -5.44 26.35 14.64
C HIS A 346 -6.41 27.38 14.06
N GLY A 347 -6.56 28.54 14.73
CA GLY A 347 -7.59 29.53 14.40
C GLY A 347 -8.91 29.22 15.12
N ASN A 348 -10.00 28.93 14.38
CA ASN A 348 -11.26 28.44 14.96
C ASN A 348 -11.35 26.91 15.05
N TYR A 349 -10.27 26.20 14.73
CA TYR A 349 -10.18 24.75 14.88
C TYR A 349 -9.37 24.39 16.13
N ILE A 350 -9.74 23.29 16.78
CA ILE A 350 -9.05 22.74 17.95
C ILE A 350 -8.79 21.27 17.70
N SER A 351 -7.52 20.86 17.73
CA SER A 351 -7.15 19.45 17.81
C SER A 351 -6.91 19.08 19.27
N VAL A 352 -7.60 18.05 19.74
CA VAL A 352 -7.47 17.53 21.10
C VAL A 352 -6.76 16.18 21.04
N TYR A 353 -5.59 16.12 21.68
CA TYR A 353 -4.83 14.91 21.89
C TYR A 353 -5.08 14.45 23.30
N ASN A 354 -5.87 13.40 23.47
CA ASN A 354 -6.20 12.85 24.78
C ASN A 354 -5.46 11.53 25.03
N ASN A 355 -5.31 11.19 26.31
CA ASN A 355 -4.63 10.01 26.82
C ASN A 355 -3.09 10.04 26.70
N LEU A 356 -2.49 11.20 26.96
CA LEU A 356 -1.03 11.36 27.04
C LEU A 356 -0.52 11.03 28.45
N GLU A 357 0.43 10.12 28.56
CA GLU A 357 1.10 9.77 29.83
C GLU A 357 2.01 10.91 30.29
N SER A 358 2.85 11.40 29.39
CA SER A 358 3.70 12.56 29.60
C SER A 358 3.45 13.61 28.52
N VAL A 359 3.65 14.88 28.89
CA VAL A 359 3.45 16.03 28.02
C VAL A 359 4.75 16.81 27.99
N GLN A 360 5.21 17.17 26.79
CA GLN A 360 6.50 17.84 26.54
C GLN A 360 6.35 19.32 26.16
N VAL A 361 5.11 19.82 26.15
CA VAL A 361 4.77 21.20 25.80
C VAL A 361 4.07 21.89 26.97
N GLN A 362 4.05 23.22 26.95
CA GLN A 362 3.39 24.06 27.95
C GLN A 362 2.24 24.85 27.32
N THR A 363 1.36 25.40 28.17
CA THR A 363 0.22 26.21 27.69
C THR A 363 0.74 27.55 27.17
N GLY A 364 0.32 27.94 25.97
CA GLY A 364 0.80 29.12 25.24
C GLY A 364 1.94 28.84 24.26
N ASP A 365 2.52 27.63 24.26
CA ASP A 365 3.62 27.31 23.35
C ASP A 365 3.16 27.33 21.88
N PRO A 366 3.93 27.97 20.97
CA PRO A 366 3.72 27.82 19.55
C PRO A 366 4.15 26.41 19.11
N ILE A 367 3.28 25.74 18.38
CA ILE A 367 3.47 24.37 17.90
C ILE A 367 3.68 24.39 16.39
N THR A 368 4.67 23.63 15.93
CA THR A 368 4.91 23.36 14.51
C THR A 368 4.32 22.02 14.08
N THR A 369 4.04 21.86 12.79
CA THR A 369 3.48 20.61 12.27
C THR A 369 4.48 19.47 12.46
N GLY A 370 4.06 18.36 13.06
CA GLY A 370 4.92 17.21 13.34
C GLY A 370 5.73 17.31 14.64
N GLN A 371 5.63 18.41 15.39
CA GLN A 371 6.28 18.58 16.69
C GLN A 371 5.73 17.58 17.71
N ILE A 372 6.61 17.04 18.55
CA ILE A 372 6.22 16.10 19.61
C ILE A 372 5.52 16.86 20.73
N LEU A 373 4.32 16.41 21.09
CA LEU A 373 3.50 16.96 22.16
C LEU A 373 3.67 16.20 23.48
N GLY A 374 4.03 14.91 23.39
CA GLY A 374 4.15 14.03 24.54
C GLY A 374 4.18 12.56 24.15
N LEU A 375 4.05 11.68 25.13
CA LEU A 375 4.03 10.22 24.94
C LEU A 375 2.64 9.66 25.19
N VAL A 376 2.24 8.67 24.39
CA VAL A 376 0.95 7.99 24.54
C VAL A 376 0.90 7.18 25.84
N GLY A 377 -0.23 7.27 26.55
CA GLY A 377 -0.52 6.47 27.72
C GLY A 377 -1.45 5.29 27.45
N ASN A 378 -1.61 4.42 28.43
CA ASN A 378 -2.58 3.32 28.36
C ASN A 378 -4.00 3.85 28.63
N ALA A 379 -4.93 3.58 27.72
CA ALA A 379 -6.33 3.93 27.90
C ALA A 379 -6.92 3.13 29.06
N THR A 380 -7.61 3.79 29.97
CA THR A 380 -8.25 3.18 31.15
C THR A 380 -9.30 2.13 30.78
N SER A 381 -10.03 2.34 29.70
CA SER A 381 -11.10 1.43 29.23
C SER A 381 -10.59 0.09 28.67
N THR A 382 -9.41 0.06 28.04
CA THR A 382 -8.88 -1.12 27.35
C THR A 382 -7.52 -1.60 27.90
N GLY A 383 -6.81 -0.77 28.66
CA GLY A 383 -5.43 -0.99 29.09
C GLY A 383 -4.40 -0.88 27.96
N ARG A 384 -4.80 -0.44 26.76
CA ARG A 384 -3.95 -0.38 25.55
C ARG A 384 -3.37 1.03 25.35
N PRO A 385 -2.10 1.17 24.91
CA PRO A 385 -1.55 2.44 24.47
C PRO A 385 -2.35 2.99 23.29
N THR A 386 -3.18 4.00 23.57
CA THR A 386 -4.19 4.50 22.62
C THR A 386 -4.22 6.02 22.63
N LEU A 387 -3.97 6.66 21.50
CA LEU A 387 -4.24 8.08 21.32
C LEU A 387 -5.71 8.27 20.97
N ASN A 388 -6.43 9.12 21.72
CA ASN A 388 -7.74 9.60 21.30
C ASN A 388 -7.58 10.99 20.68
N LEU A 389 -7.70 11.06 19.36
CA LEU A 389 -7.62 12.30 18.60
C LEU A 389 -9.02 12.78 18.26
N SER A 390 -9.37 13.97 18.73
CA SER A 390 -10.64 14.63 18.40
C SER A 390 -10.37 15.97 17.74
N LEU A 391 -11.20 16.34 16.77
CA LEU A 391 -11.09 17.63 16.07
C LEU A 391 -12.38 18.40 16.27
N PHE A 392 -12.27 19.68 16.58
CA PHE A 392 -13.42 20.56 16.77
C PHE A 392 -13.28 21.79 15.88
N LYS A 393 -14.41 22.27 15.37
CA LYS A 393 -14.55 23.63 14.86
C LYS A 393 -15.42 24.38 15.84
N ASP A 394 -14.84 25.39 16.48
CA ASP A 394 -15.44 26.05 17.63
C ASP A 394 -15.84 25.01 18.70
N THR A 395 -17.13 24.83 18.99
CA THR A 395 -17.62 23.80 19.92
C THR A 395 -18.11 22.52 19.24
N THR A 396 -18.13 22.45 17.91
CA THR A 396 -18.70 21.32 17.17
C THR A 396 -17.62 20.30 16.81
N SER A 397 -17.82 19.04 17.21
CA SER A 397 -16.90 17.94 16.86
C SER A 397 -16.98 17.59 15.37
N LEU A 398 -15.83 17.31 14.76
CA LEU A 398 -15.64 16.97 13.37
C LEU A 398 -14.99 15.60 13.24
N ASP A 399 -15.33 14.87 12.18
CA ASP A 399 -14.67 13.60 11.86
C ASP A 399 -13.22 13.82 11.39
N PRO A 400 -12.19 13.41 12.15
CA PRO A 400 -10.80 13.60 11.77
C PRO A 400 -10.36 12.75 10.56
N ALA A 401 -11.12 11.71 10.19
CA ALA A 401 -10.84 10.89 9.00
C ALA A 401 -10.95 11.67 7.69
N LEU A 402 -11.72 12.75 7.68
CA LEU A 402 -11.82 13.65 6.52
C LEU A 402 -10.64 14.63 6.41
N TRP A 403 -9.74 14.65 7.40
CA TRP A 403 -8.66 15.64 7.50
C TRP A 403 -7.26 15.03 7.35
N ILE A 404 -7.07 13.78 7.78
CA ILE A 404 -5.75 13.12 7.84
C ILE A 404 -5.55 12.18 6.65
N TYR A 405 -4.38 12.23 6.00
CA TYR A 405 -4.16 11.58 4.70
C TYR A 405 -4.11 10.04 4.71
N LYS A 406 -4.07 9.41 5.88
CA LYS A 406 -3.79 7.97 6.07
C LYS A 406 -4.81 7.23 6.97
N MET A 407 -6.09 7.65 6.98
CA MET A 407 -7.14 7.04 7.83
C MET A 407 -7.96 5.92 7.19
#